data_AF-A0A369HC59-F1
#
_entry.id   AF-A0A369HC59-F1
#
_cell.length_a   1.000
_cell.length_b   1.000
_cell.length_c   1.000
_cell.angle_alpha   90.00
_cell.angle_beta   90.00
_cell.angle_gamma   90.00
#
_symmetry.space_group_name_H-M   'P 1'
#
loop_
_entity.id
_entity.type
_entity.pdbx_description
1 polymer ?
#
loop_
_entity_poly.entity_id
_entity_poly.type
_entity_poly.pdbx_seq_one_letter_code
_entity_poly.pdbx_strand_id
1 'polypeptide(L)'
;MQRHRTVALLQSLVLWLLLVQPGTSFTRDHIATRLSTPSHYYIVLYGEDFAPHRVKGRGGLWTGVFDNLYNPTYLNSSGNEAIFEDDQGREKWLYRVTVGPNSIPTKPKSLELYYPVGGVLWSQISGFAYFPSDTGKGKWFFQRPFITTNSDYNKLWEHFSKPFHNLVYGTMARQMLIYDLRSEKDQTEFLDEITKPNGLRILDHVEELENWYENYVKGEKLKALQSLLHWNPDNQRRKLPLPLPGEYGLPSVSISRRALVKDALNRLTLEPQDRTRLASGLYEHEFPDEKLREMLAKANRSRWGGGCAVS
;
A
#
# COMPACT_ATOMS: atom_id res chain seq x y z
N MET A 1 21.55 -41.54 -54.72
CA MET A 1 22.02 -40.59 -53.69
C MET A 1 21.13 -39.35 -53.47
N GLN A 2 20.34 -38.88 -54.44
CA GLN A 2 19.49 -37.68 -54.25
C GLN A 2 18.31 -37.84 -53.27
N ARG A 3 17.68 -39.02 -53.20
CA ARG A 3 16.51 -39.26 -52.31
C ARG A 3 16.78 -39.04 -50.82
N HIS A 4 17.99 -39.35 -50.32
CA HIS A 4 18.32 -39.18 -48.90
C HIS A 4 18.52 -37.72 -48.51
N ARG A 5 18.94 -36.85 -49.44
CA ARG A 5 19.09 -35.42 -49.19
C ARG A 5 17.74 -34.72 -49.05
N THR A 6 16.73 -35.14 -49.81
CA THR A 6 15.37 -34.58 -49.73
C THR A 6 14.69 -34.90 -48.41
N VAL A 7 14.88 -36.13 -47.91
CA VAL A 7 14.30 -36.56 -46.63
C VAL A 7 14.92 -35.81 -45.45
N ALA A 8 16.24 -35.62 -45.44
CA ALA A 8 16.92 -34.87 -44.39
C ALA A 8 16.49 -33.38 -44.34
N LEU A 9 16.29 -32.76 -45.50
CA LEU A 9 15.81 -31.38 -45.61
C LEU A 9 14.37 -31.24 -45.10
N LEU A 10 13.49 -32.17 -45.45
CA LEU A 10 12.10 -32.21 -44.95
C LEU A 10 12.06 -32.42 -43.43
N GLN A 11 12.89 -33.32 -42.89
CA GLN A 11 12.97 -33.53 -41.44
C GLN A 11 13.48 -32.30 -40.70
N SER A 12 14.48 -31.60 -41.26
CA SER A 12 14.99 -30.35 -40.69
C SER A 12 13.96 -29.22 -40.75
N LEU A 13 13.21 -29.11 -41.85
CA LEU A 13 12.13 -28.12 -42.01
C LEU A 13 10.97 -28.37 -41.04
N VAL A 14 10.58 -29.64 -40.86
CA VAL A 14 9.55 -30.03 -39.88
C VAL A 14 10.02 -29.78 -38.45
N LEU A 15 11.29 -30.06 -38.12
CA LEU A 15 11.86 -29.70 -36.82
C LEU A 15 11.86 -28.18 -36.62
N TRP A 16 12.19 -27.40 -37.65
CA TRP A 16 12.18 -25.94 -37.58
C TRP A 16 10.77 -25.39 -37.39
N LEU A 17 9.78 -25.94 -38.10
CA LEU A 17 8.36 -25.56 -37.94
C LEU A 17 7.78 -26.01 -36.59
N LEU A 18 8.26 -27.12 -36.02
CA LEU A 18 7.87 -27.55 -34.67
C LEU A 18 8.58 -26.76 -33.56
N LEU A 19 9.77 -26.21 -33.82
CA LEU A 19 10.48 -25.31 -32.90
C LEU A 19 9.97 -23.87 -32.99
N VAL A 20 9.45 -23.47 -34.16
CA VAL A 20 8.66 -22.24 -34.35
C VAL A 20 7.19 -22.57 -34.07
N GLN A 21 6.90 -23.09 -32.89
CA GLN A 21 5.56 -22.88 -32.37
C GLN A 21 5.41 -21.36 -32.19
N PRO A 22 4.34 -20.72 -32.69
CA PRO A 22 4.04 -19.35 -32.30
C PRO A 22 4.05 -19.35 -30.78
N GLY A 23 5.00 -18.63 -30.19
CA GLY A 23 5.17 -18.58 -28.75
C GLY A 23 3.80 -18.40 -28.13
N THR A 24 3.44 -19.30 -27.22
CA THR A 24 2.17 -19.28 -26.52
C THR A 24 2.06 -17.96 -25.77
N SER A 25 1.55 -16.93 -26.45
CA SER A 25 1.52 -15.58 -25.91
C SER A 25 0.38 -15.51 -24.92
N PHE A 26 0.71 -15.45 -23.64
CA PHE A 26 -0.25 -15.10 -22.62
C PHE A 26 -0.64 -13.64 -22.82
N THR A 27 -1.94 -13.37 -22.87
CA THR A 27 -2.45 -12.00 -22.77
C THR A 27 -2.78 -11.72 -21.32
N ARG A 28 -2.41 -10.54 -20.83
CA ARG A 28 -2.80 -10.09 -19.50
C ARG A 28 -4.14 -9.37 -19.58
N ASP A 29 -4.99 -9.66 -18.59
CA ASP A 29 -6.27 -9.01 -18.44
C ASP A 29 -6.38 -8.41 -17.04
N HIS A 30 -6.85 -7.17 -16.94
CA HIS A 30 -6.90 -6.43 -15.69
C HIS A 30 -8.30 -5.86 -15.47
N ILE A 31 -8.88 -6.25 -14.34
CA ILE A 31 -10.24 -5.90 -13.96
C ILE A 31 -10.19 -5.30 -12.56
N ALA A 32 -10.88 -4.19 -12.36
CA ALA A 32 -11.17 -3.58 -11.07
C ALA A 32 -12.65 -3.78 -10.78
N THR A 33 -13.00 -4.20 -9.56
CA THR A 33 -14.41 -4.45 -9.18
C THR A 33 -14.85 -3.47 -8.11
N ARG A 34 -16.03 -2.87 -8.30
CA ARG A 34 -16.67 -1.95 -7.33
C ARG A 34 -17.77 -2.62 -6.50
N LEU A 35 -17.80 -3.95 -6.52
CA LEU A 35 -18.96 -4.78 -6.13
C LEU A 35 -19.29 -4.82 -4.62
N SER A 36 -18.53 -4.15 -3.75
CA SER A 36 -18.92 -3.81 -2.37
C SER A 36 -17.91 -2.81 -1.77
N THR A 37 -18.20 -2.32 -0.56
CA THR A 37 -17.41 -1.33 0.23
C THR A 37 -15.92 -1.30 -0.08
N PRO A 38 -15.27 -0.11 -0.15
CA PRO A 38 -13.87 0.00 -0.50
C PRO A 38 -13.03 -0.99 0.30
N SER A 39 -12.39 -1.92 -0.42
CA SER A 39 -11.51 -2.89 0.21
C SER A 39 -10.31 -2.13 0.77
N HIS A 40 -10.20 -2.09 2.08
CA HIS A 40 -9.03 -1.58 2.76
C HIS A 40 -8.23 -2.76 3.29
N TYR A 41 -6.92 -2.60 3.37
CA TYR A 41 -6.06 -3.49 4.12
C TYR A 41 -5.22 -2.68 5.11
N TYR A 42 -4.75 -3.36 6.15
CA TYR A 42 -3.93 -2.74 7.16
C TYR A 42 -2.50 -3.24 7.09
N ILE A 43 -1.55 -2.32 7.23
CA ILE A 43 -0.12 -2.61 7.25
C ILE A 43 0.41 -2.22 8.63
N VAL A 44 1.03 -3.15 9.34
CA VAL A 44 1.78 -2.85 10.58
C VAL A 44 3.26 -2.73 10.27
N LEU A 45 3.85 -1.61 10.66
CA LEU A 45 5.27 -1.32 10.51
C LEU A 45 5.87 -0.94 11.87
N TYR A 46 7.12 -1.34 12.11
CA TYR A 46 7.77 -1.20 13.42
C TYR A 46 8.85 -0.11 13.38
N GLY A 47 8.84 0.80 14.35
CA GLY A 47 9.86 1.83 14.57
C GLY A 47 9.54 3.23 14.01
N GLU A 48 10.31 4.22 14.49
CA GLU A 48 10.19 5.65 14.16
C GLU A 48 10.34 5.94 12.66
N ASP A 49 11.11 5.13 11.93
CA ASP A 49 11.36 5.34 10.49
C ASP A 49 10.10 5.27 9.63
N PHE A 50 9.05 4.65 10.16
CA PHE A 50 7.74 4.56 9.54
C PHE A 50 6.73 5.53 10.16
N ALA A 51 7.17 6.58 10.86
CA ALA A 51 6.27 7.63 11.30
C ALA A 51 5.64 8.37 10.09
N PRO A 52 4.34 8.76 10.17
CA PRO A 52 3.61 9.38 9.07
C PRO A 52 4.29 10.58 8.39
N HIS A 53 4.94 11.48 9.14
CA HIS A 53 5.70 12.58 8.52
C HIS A 53 6.86 12.11 7.62
N ARG A 54 7.53 11.00 7.98
CA ARG A 54 8.60 10.42 7.16
C ARG A 54 8.04 9.69 5.94
N VAL A 55 6.94 8.95 6.13
CA VAL A 55 6.24 8.28 5.03
C VAL A 55 5.73 9.31 4.02
N LYS A 56 5.08 10.38 4.49
CA LYS A 56 4.68 11.52 3.66
C LYS A 56 5.86 12.16 2.95
N GLY A 57 6.95 12.45 3.65
CA GLY A 57 8.16 13.03 3.06
C GLY A 57 8.80 12.16 1.97
N ARG A 58 8.60 10.84 2.01
CA ARG A 58 9.02 9.90 0.96
C ARG A 58 7.99 9.70 -0.16
N GLY A 59 6.83 10.35 -0.07
CA GLY A 59 5.71 10.18 -1.00
C GLY A 59 4.88 8.91 -0.77
N GLY A 60 5.17 8.12 0.27
CA GLY A 60 4.51 6.84 0.55
C GLY A 60 5.43 5.77 1.15
N LEU A 61 4.97 4.52 1.11
CA LEU A 61 5.71 3.31 1.50
C LEU A 61 6.28 2.64 0.23
N TRP A 62 7.60 2.53 0.12
CA TRP A 62 8.25 1.95 -1.07
C TRP A 62 8.15 0.41 -1.10
N THR A 63 8.36 -0.18 -2.28
CA THR A 63 8.27 -1.64 -2.52
C THR A 63 9.12 -2.47 -1.56
N GLY A 64 10.35 -2.01 -1.26
CA GLY A 64 11.29 -2.66 -0.33
C GLY A 64 10.77 -2.91 1.08
N VAL A 65 9.73 -2.19 1.53
CA VAL A 65 9.03 -2.49 2.80
C VAL A 65 8.31 -3.85 2.73
N PHE A 66 7.92 -4.25 1.52
CA PHE A 66 7.09 -5.41 1.23
C PHE A 66 7.88 -6.62 0.70
N ASP A 67 9.13 -6.42 0.30
CA ASP A 67 9.98 -7.46 -0.33
C ASP A 67 10.31 -8.60 0.64
N ASN A 68 10.44 -8.29 1.93
CA ASN A 68 10.53 -9.33 2.93
C ASN A 68 9.11 -9.70 3.38
N LEU A 69 8.48 -10.66 2.70
CA LEU A 69 7.10 -11.13 2.97
C LEU A 69 6.85 -11.58 4.43
N TYR A 70 7.91 -11.69 5.24
CA TYR A 70 7.89 -11.99 6.67
C TYR A 70 7.92 -10.76 7.60
N ASN A 71 8.22 -9.55 7.11
CA ASN A 71 8.45 -8.35 7.95
C ASN A 71 7.27 -7.35 8.04
N PRO A 72 6.45 -7.09 7.01
CA PRO A 72 5.19 -6.40 7.22
C PRO A 72 4.15 -7.41 7.64
N THR A 73 3.60 -7.24 8.85
CA THR A 73 2.38 -7.94 9.24
C THR A 73 1.23 -7.26 8.50
N TYR A 74 0.85 -7.82 7.36
CA TYR A 74 -0.41 -7.48 6.71
C TYR A 74 -1.53 -8.04 7.57
N LEU A 75 -2.40 -7.14 8.02
CA LEU A 75 -3.60 -7.53 8.70
C LEU A 75 -4.74 -7.35 7.73
N ASN A 76 -5.29 -8.46 7.30
CA ASN A 76 -6.60 -8.40 6.69
C ASN A 76 -7.61 -8.07 7.77
N SER A 77 -8.49 -7.14 7.45
CA SER A 77 -9.78 -7.16 8.07
C SER A 77 -10.82 -6.99 6.98
N SER A 78 -11.49 -8.10 6.68
CA SER A 78 -12.86 -8.07 6.15
C SER A 78 -13.84 -7.39 7.12
N GLY A 79 -13.38 -6.99 8.32
CA GLY A 79 -14.10 -6.19 9.32
C GLY A 79 -13.43 -4.85 9.62
N ASN A 80 -13.91 -4.14 10.65
CA ASN A 80 -13.32 -2.89 11.12
C ASN A 80 -12.12 -3.12 12.09
N GLU A 81 -11.56 -4.33 12.12
CA GLU A 81 -10.71 -4.83 13.20
C GLU A 81 -9.44 -5.50 12.67
N ALA A 82 -8.27 -4.93 12.94
CA ALA A 82 -6.99 -5.56 12.72
C ALA A 82 -6.54 -6.24 14.02
N ILE A 83 -6.06 -7.49 13.97
CA ILE A 83 -5.52 -8.19 15.15
C ILE A 83 -4.05 -8.53 14.90
N PHE A 84 -3.14 -7.93 15.66
CA PHE A 84 -1.75 -8.36 15.71
C PHE A 84 -1.31 -8.68 17.12
N GLU A 85 -0.32 -9.57 17.21
CA GLU A 85 0.36 -9.90 18.45
C GLU A 85 1.58 -9.00 18.63
N ASP A 86 1.81 -8.57 19.86
CA ASP A 86 3.01 -7.82 20.22
C ASP A 86 4.14 -8.76 20.64
N ASP A 87 5.07 -8.97 19.72
CA ASP A 87 6.19 -9.88 19.86
C ASP A 87 7.53 -9.18 20.18
N GLN A 88 7.62 -7.85 20.00
CA GLN A 88 8.91 -7.17 19.89
C GLN A 88 9.12 -5.97 20.83
N GLY A 89 8.09 -5.50 21.55
CA GLY A 89 8.27 -4.37 22.49
C GLY A 89 8.81 -3.10 21.81
N ARG A 90 8.54 -2.95 20.51
CA ARG A 90 8.91 -1.79 19.70
C ARG A 90 7.66 -0.99 19.38
N GLU A 91 7.82 0.32 19.25
CA GLU A 91 6.75 1.17 18.76
C GLU A 91 6.30 0.75 17.34
N LYS A 92 5.03 0.97 17.03
CA LYS A 92 4.44 0.50 15.78
C LYS A 92 3.49 1.52 15.18
N TRP A 93 3.39 1.46 13.87
CA TRP A 93 2.49 2.23 13.05
C TRP A 93 1.56 1.28 12.30
N LEU A 94 0.26 1.48 12.49
CA LEU A 94 -0.76 0.87 11.67
C LEU A 94 -1.14 1.85 10.56
N TYR A 95 -1.14 1.40 9.31
CA TYR A 95 -1.61 2.15 8.16
C TYR A 95 -2.84 1.49 7.54
N ARG A 96 -3.91 2.26 7.35
CA ARG A 96 -5.10 1.83 6.60
C ARG A 96 -4.96 2.28 5.16
N VAL A 97 -4.94 1.32 4.23
CA VAL A 97 -4.65 1.56 2.82
C VAL A 97 -5.82 1.10 1.96
N THR A 98 -6.24 1.94 1.02
CA THR A 98 -7.25 1.57 0.02
C THR A 98 -6.61 0.68 -1.02
N VAL A 99 -7.15 -0.52 -1.25
CA VAL A 99 -6.68 -1.40 -2.33
C VAL A 99 -6.88 -0.67 -3.67
N GLY A 100 -5.85 -0.71 -4.53
CA GLY A 100 -5.88 -0.04 -5.83
C GLY A 100 -5.41 -0.94 -6.97
N PRO A 101 -5.53 -0.52 -8.25
CA PRO A 101 -5.18 -1.31 -9.43
C PRO A 101 -3.74 -1.77 -9.52
N ASN A 102 -2.83 -1.18 -8.74
CA ASN A 102 -1.44 -1.62 -8.66
C ASN A 102 -1.24 -2.81 -7.69
N SER A 103 -2.30 -3.37 -7.11
CA SER A 103 -2.21 -4.40 -6.07
C SER A 103 -2.36 -5.81 -6.64
N ILE A 104 -1.38 -6.68 -6.40
CA ILE A 104 -1.35 -8.07 -6.87
C ILE A 104 -1.45 -9.05 -5.71
N PRO A 105 -2.28 -10.09 -5.76
CA PRO A 105 -2.32 -11.09 -4.71
C PRO A 105 -0.99 -11.84 -4.58
N THR A 106 -0.57 -12.09 -3.35
CA THR A 106 0.68 -12.81 -3.05
C THR A 106 0.52 -14.33 -3.12
N LYS A 107 -0.71 -14.84 -2.93
CA LYS A 107 -1.05 -16.27 -2.94
C LYS A 107 -2.36 -16.52 -3.69
N PRO A 108 -2.51 -17.69 -4.35
CA PRO A 108 -3.76 -18.05 -5.02
C PRO A 108 -4.92 -18.07 -4.02
N LYS A 109 -6.09 -17.56 -4.43
CA LYS A 109 -7.29 -17.50 -3.57
C LYS A 109 -7.11 -16.73 -2.25
N SER A 110 -6.00 -16.01 -2.07
CA SER A 110 -5.86 -15.08 -0.95
C SER A 110 -6.78 -13.90 -1.21
N LEU A 111 -7.75 -13.70 -0.32
CA LEU A 111 -8.58 -12.51 -0.32
C LEU A 111 -7.89 -11.32 0.36
N GLU A 112 -6.64 -11.50 0.82
CA GLU A 112 -6.19 -10.88 2.07
C GLU A 112 -4.78 -10.26 1.99
N LEU A 113 -3.91 -10.76 1.12
CA LEU A 113 -2.51 -10.35 1.06
C LEU A 113 -2.16 -9.83 -0.33
N TYR A 114 -2.14 -8.51 -0.46
CA TYR A 114 -1.78 -7.81 -1.69
C TYR A 114 -0.37 -7.24 -1.62
N TYR A 115 0.41 -7.47 -2.67
CA TYR A 115 1.66 -6.78 -2.95
C TYR A 115 1.35 -5.52 -3.78
N PRO A 116 1.64 -4.31 -3.29
CA PRO A 116 1.43 -3.09 -4.03
C PRO A 116 2.60 -2.87 -4.99
N VAL A 117 2.41 -3.15 -6.28
CA VAL A 117 3.42 -2.93 -7.32
C VAL A 117 3.79 -1.45 -7.34
N GLY A 118 5.08 -1.19 -7.19
CA GLY A 118 5.61 0.16 -7.06
C GLY A 118 5.43 0.81 -5.68
N GLY A 119 4.81 0.15 -4.71
CA GLY A 119 4.62 0.64 -3.34
C GLY A 119 3.24 1.25 -3.10
N VAL A 120 3.03 1.78 -1.89
CA VAL A 120 1.80 2.45 -1.48
C VAL A 120 2.03 3.95 -1.49
N LEU A 121 1.29 4.69 -2.31
CA LEU A 121 1.40 6.15 -2.36
C LEU A 121 0.78 6.79 -1.12
N TRP A 122 1.30 7.94 -0.67
CA TRP A 122 0.74 8.66 0.48
C TRP A 122 -0.75 8.99 0.28
N SER A 123 -1.15 9.34 -0.95
CA SER A 123 -2.55 9.60 -1.30
C SER A 123 -3.47 8.37 -1.23
N GLN A 124 -2.90 7.16 -1.18
CA GLN A 124 -3.60 5.88 -1.07
C GLN A 124 -3.86 5.47 0.38
N ILE A 125 -3.12 6.06 1.33
CA ILE A 125 -3.25 5.81 2.76
C ILE A 125 -4.40 6.66 3.29
N SER A 126 -5.49 6.02 3.75
CA SER A 126 -6.66 6.73 4.25
C SER A 126 -6.61 7.04 5.75
N GLY A 127 -5.69 6.43 6.50
CA GLY A 127 -5.44 6.77 7.90
C GLY A 127 -4.32 5.97 8.54
N PHE A 128 -3.95 6.35 9.77
CA PHE A 128 -2.90 5.72 10.54
C PHE A 128 -3.15 5.77 12.06
N ALA A 129 -2.46 4.91 12.81
CA ALA A 129 -2.53 4.85 14.28
C ALA A 129 -1.16 4.50 14.87
N TYR A 130 -0.85 5.06 16.05
CA TYR A 130 0.41 4.85 16.77
C TYR A 130 0.25 3.92 17.98
N PHE A 131 1.18 2.98 18.14
CA PHE A 131 1.27 2.05 19.26
C PHE A 131 2.63 2.20 19.95
N PRO A 132 2.69 2.66 21.22
CA PRO A 132 3.95 2.75 21.94
C PRO A 132 4.51 1.37 22.29
N SER A 133 5.81 1.30 22.62
CA SER A 133 6.53 0.05 22.95
C SER A 133 5.99 -0.70 24.17
N ASP A 134 5.36 0.02 25.09
CA ASP A 134 5.05 -0.48 26.44
C ASP A 134 3.60 -0.97 26.56
N THR A 135 2.92 -1.18 25.42
CA THR A 135 1.51 -1.53 25.37
C THR A 135 1.16 -2.93 25.91
N GLY A 136 2.14 -3.71 26.35
CA GLY A 136 1.95 -5.05 26.91
C GLY A 136 1.69 -6.12 25.84
N LYS A 137 1.99 -7.38 26.18
CA LYS A 137 1.71 -8.54 25.33
C LYS A 137 0.19 -8.74 25.26
N GLY A 138 -0.39 -8.63 24.06
CA GLY A 138 -1.83 -8.82 23.89
C GLY A 138 -2.28 -8.75 22.43
N LYS A 139 -3.46 -9.31 22.16
CA LYS A 139 -4.16 -9.14 20.89
C LYS A 139 -4.83 -7.77 20.90
N TRP A 140 -4.43 -6.92 19.96
CA TRP A 140 -5.07 -5.61 19.80
C TRP A 140 -6.34 -5.78 19.00
N PHE A 141 -7.46 -5.30 19.55
CA PHE A 141 -8.73 -5.18 18.82
C PHE A 141 -8.88 -3.73 18.39
N PHE A 142 -8.83 -3.49 17.09
CA PHE A 142 -8.96 -2.16 16.55
C PHE A 142 -10.43 -1.83 16.30
N GLN A 143 -10.86 -0.66 16.77
CA GLN A 143 -12.10 -0.05 16.31
C GLN A 143 -11.77 1.27 15.59
N ARG A 144 -12.69 1.77 14.74
CA ARG A 144 -12.52 3.02 13.99
C ARG A 144 -12.07 4.26 14.80
N PRO A 145 -12.42 4.48 16.09
CA PRO A 145 -12.04 5.71 16.79
C PRO A 145 -10.54 5.84 17.10
N PHE A 146 -9.70 4.84 16.80
CA PHE A 146 -8.25 4.93 17.03
C PHE A 146 -7.46 5.46 15.83
N ILE A 147 -8.08 5.56 14.65
CA ILE A 147 -7.41 5.93 13.40
C ILE A 147 -7.47 7.44 13.20
N THR A 148 -6.29 8.06 13.08
CA THR A 148 -6.18 9.42 12.57
C THR A 148 -6.33 9.40 11.05
N THR A 149 -7.22 10.23 10.52
CA THR A 149 -7.48 10.31 9.08
C THR A 149 -6.35 11.07 8.39
N ASN A 150 -5.86 10.54 7.28
CA ASN A 150 -4.89 11.26 6.44
C ASN A 150 -5.61 12.34 5.63
N SER A 151 -5.26 13.61 5.82
CA SER A 151 -5.85 14.73 5.08
C SER A 151 -5.59 14.68 3.58
N ASP A 152 -4.48 14.03 3.17
CA ASP A 152 -4.04 13.99 1.78
C ASP A 152 -4.55 12.73 1.05
N TYR A 153 -5.39 11.94 1.71
CA TYR A 153 -6.05 10.78 1.09
C TYR A 153 -6.92 11.22 -0.09
N ASN A 154 -6.71 10.60 -1.25
CA ASN A 154 -7.50 10.88 -2.45
C ASN A 154 -8.62 9.84 -2.61
N LYS A 155 -9.87 10.27 -2.40
CA LYS A 155 -11.06 9.40 -2.52
C LYS A 155 -11.24 8.76 -3.90
N LEU A 156 -10.58 9.26 -4.95
CA LEU A 156 -10.62 8.64 -6.28
C LEU A 156 -10.07 7.21 -6.28
N TRP A 157 -9.23 6.82 -5.30
CA TRP A 157 -8.82 5.42 -5.12
C TRP A 157 -10.01 4.45 -4.98
N GLU A 158 -11.11 4.90 -4.37
CA GLU A 158 -12.31 4.09 -4.17
C GLU A 158 -13.04 3.78 -5.49
N HIS A 159 -12.80 4.56 -6.55
CA HIS A 159 -13.37 4.30 -7.87
C HIS A 159 -12.74 3.07 -8.55
N PHE A 160 -11.55 2.68 -8.13
CA PHE A 160 -10.80 1.59 -8.73
C PHE A 160 -10.82 0.30 -7.89
N SER A 161 -11.18 0.40 -6.61
CA SER A 161 -11.58 -0.72 -5.73
C SER A 161 -10.75 -2.02 -5.88
N LYS A 162 -11.35 -3.21 -5.74
CA LYS A 162 -10.62 -4.48 -5.61
C LYS A 162 -10.17 -4.99 -6.98
N PRO A 163 -8.86 -5.10 -7.24
CA PRO A 163 -8.36 -5.57 -8.51
C PRO A 163 -8.36 -7.10 -8.62
N PHE A 164 -8.50 -7.55 -9.86
CA PHE A 164 -8.41 -8.92 -10.32
C PHE A 164 -7.64 -8.92 -11.64
N HIS A 165 -6.42 -9.46 -11.60
CA HIS A 165 -5.54 -9.52 -12.77
C HIS A 165 -5.36 -10.99 -13.17
N ASN A 166 -5.47 -11.28 -14.46
CA ASN A 166 -5.37 -12.64 -15.00
C ASN A 166 -4.33 -12.74 -16.10
N LEU A 167 -3.71 -13.91 -16.19
CA LEU A 167 -3.07 -14.39 -17.40
C LEU A 167 -4.07 -15.26 -18.16
N VAL A 168 -4.32 -14.91 -19.42
CA VAL A 168 -5.26 -15.60 -20.31
C VAL A 168 -4.47 -16.32 -21.40
N TYR A 169 -4.82 -17.59 -21.61
CA TYR A 169 -4.26 -18.46 -22.64
C TYR A 169 -5.37 -19.29 -23.28
N GLY A 170 -5.74 -18.95 -24.52
CA GLY A 170 -6.90 -19.56 -25.18
C GLY A 170 -8.18 -19.34 -24.35
N THR A 171 -8.81 -20.43 -23.92
CA THR A 171 -10.01 -20.41 -23.06
C THR A 171 -9.69 -20.50 -21.57
N MET A 172 -8.41 -20.66 -21.19
CA MET A 172 -7.99 -20.77 -19.80
C MET A 172 -7.55 -19.41 -19.26
N ALA A 173 -8.05 -19.05 -18.07
CA ALA A 173 -7.58 -17.88 -17.32
C ALA A 173 -7.09 -18.31 -15.95
N ARG A 174 -5.94 -17.75 -15.51
CA ARG A 174 -5.47 -17.88 -14.13
C ARG A 174 -5.18 -16.52 -13.53
N GLN A 175 -5.35 -16.40 -12.22
CA GLN A 175 -4.97 -15.20 -11.47
C GLN A 175 -3.46 -14.95 -11.60
N MET A 176 -3.09 -13.70 -11.87
CA MET A 176 -1.72 -13.20 -11.73
C MET A 176 -1.36 -13.10 -10.24
N LEU A 177 -0.15 -13.53 -9.92
CA LEU A 177 0.40 -13.47 -8.57
C LEU A 177 1.73 -12.73 -8.56
N ILE A 178 2.23 -12.38 -7.38
CA ILE A 178 3.49 -11.61 -7.27
C ILE A 178 4.68 -12.29 -7.96
N TYR A 179 4.72 -13.63 -7.98
CA TYR A 179 5.78 -14.36 -8.66
C TYR A 179 5.72 -14.25 -10.19
N ASP A 180 4.66 -13.68 -10.76
CA ASP A 180 4.56 -13.34 -12.20
C ASP A 180 5.19 -11.97 -12.51
N LEU A 181 5.54 -11.19 -11.48
CA LEU A 181 6.13 -9.84 -11.58
C LEU A 181 7.48 -9.77 -10.85
N ARG A 182 8.39 -10.70 -11.18
CA ARG A 182 9.66 -10.87 -10.44
C ARG A 182 10.69 -9.79 -10.73
N SER A 183 10.62 -9.17 -11.91
CA SER A 183 11.57 -8.16 -12.33
C SER A 183 10.96 -6.76 -12.33
N GLU A 184 11.81 -5.74 -12.18
CA GLU A 184 11.41 -4.34 -12.34
C GLU A 184 10.78 -4.09 -13.73
N LYS A 185 11.28 -4.79 -14.76
CA LYS A 185 10.71 -4.76 -16.11
C LYS A 185 9.27 -5.28 -16.11
N ASP A 186 8.99 -6.43 -15.51
CA ASP A 186 7.63 -6.98 -15.46
C ASP A 186 6.68 -6.05 -14.69
N GLN A 187 7.17 -5.46 -13.58
CA GLN A 187 6.40 -4.51 -12.78
C GLN A 187 6.12 -3.21 -13.54
N THR A 188 7.09 -2.73 -14.31
CA THR A 188 6.94 -1.56 -15.20
C THR A 188 5.93 -1.85 -16.31
N GLU A 189 6.04 -3.01 -16.96
CA GLU A 189 5.10 -3.44 -18.00
C GLU A 189 3.68 -3.57 -17.43
N PHE A 190 3.53 -4.14 -16.24
CA PHE A 190 2.25 -4.22 -15.55
C PHE A 190 1.62 -2.84 -15.29
N LEU A 191 2.40 -1.89 -14.76
CA LEU A 191 1.91 -0.53 -14.54
C LEU A 191 1.58 0.16 -15.87
N ASP A 192 2.38 -0.05 -16.91
CA ASP A 192 2.10 0.46 -18.24
C ASP A 192 0.80 -0.11 -18.81
N GLU A 193 0.55 -1.41 -18.61
CA GLU A 193 -0.67 -2.08 -19.04
C GLU A 193 -1.88 -1.45 -18.38
N ILE A 194 -1.95 -1.40 -17.04
CA ILE A 194 -3.14 -0.87 -16.34
C ILE A 194 -3.38 0.64 -16.55
N THR A 195 -2.37 1.39 -17.00
CA THR A 195 -2.45 2.83 -17.24
C THR A 195 -2.49 3.23 -18.72
N LYS A 196 -2.68 2.27 -19.64
CA LYS A 196 -2.97 2.53 -21.05
C LYS A 196 -4.47 2.56 -21.34
N PRO A 197 -4.91 3.22 -22.43
CA PRO A 197 -6.28 3.08 -22.91
C PRO A 197 -6.64 1.62 -23.12
N ASN A 198 -7.80 1.19 -22.61
CA ASN A 198 -8.25 -0.22 -22.62
C ASN A 198 -7.44 -1.21 -21.78
N GLY A 199 -6.47 -0.73 -21.00
CA GLY A 199 -5.62 -1.59 -20.19
C GLY A 199 -6.25 -2.10 -18.89
N LEU A 200 -7.24 -1.37 -18.36
CA LEU A 200 -7.98 -1.72 -17.15
C LEU A 200 -9.48 -1.64 -17.44
N ARG A 201 -10.25 -2.59 -16.90
CA ARG A 201 -11.72 -2.56 -16.90
C ARG A 201 -12.26 -2.33 -15.50
N ILE A 202 -13.41 -1.68 -15.39
CA ILE A 202 -14.13 -1.52 -14.11
C ILE A 202 -15.46 -2.26 -14.22
N LEU A 203 -15.75 -3.13 -13.26
CA LEU A 203 -17.07 -3.77 -13.12
C LEU A 203 -17.79 -3.11 -11.95
N ASP A 204 -18.82 -2.33 -12.22
CA ASP A 204 -19.58 -1.61 -11.21
C ASP A 204 -20.68 -2.51 -10.61
N HIS A 205 -21.31 -3.37 -11.42
CA HIS A 205 -22.36 -4.29 -10.98
C HIS A 205 -22.20 -5.72 -11.54
N VAL A 206 -22.70 -6.73 -10.81
CA VAL A 206 -22.66 -8.15 -11.25
C VAL A 206 -23.47 -8.32 -12.56
N GLU A 207 -24.51 -7.51 -12.75
CA GLU A 207 -25.37 -7.52 -13.93
C GLU A 207 -24.69 -6.94 -15.19
N GLU A 208 -23.58 -6.21 -15.05
CA GLU A 208 -22.81 -5.68 -16.19
C GLU A 208 -21.87 -6.72 -16.83
N LEU A 209 -21.89 -7.96 -16.37
CA LEU A 209 -21.12 -9.05 -16.95
C LEU A 209 -21.46 -9.29 -18.44
N GLU A 210 -22.66 -8.94 -18.90
CA GLU A 210 -23.06 -9.11 -20.30
C GLU A 210 -22.38 -8.11 -21.25
N ASN A 211 -22.00 -6.91 -20.77
CA ASN A 211 -21.34 -5.85 -21.56
C ASN A 211 -19.95 -5.46 -21.04
N TRP A 212 -19.31 -6.35 -20.28
CA TRP A 212 -18.01 -6.11 -19.63
C TRP A 212 -16.87 -5.68 -20.58
N TYR A 213 -17.00 -5.94 -21.89
CA TYR A 213 -16.07 -5.49 -22.93
C TYR A 213 -16.16 -3.99 -23.24
N GLU A 214 -17.16 -3.27 -22.75
CA GLU A 214 -17.29 -1.82 -22.96
C GLU A 214 -16.72 -1.00 -21.79
N ASN A 215 -16.53 -1.63 -20.62
CA ASN A 215 -16.21 -0.95 -19.36
C ASN A 215 -14.72 -0.62 -19.16
N TYR A 216 -14.02 -0.30 -20.25
CA TYR A 216 -12.63 0.07 -20.22
C TYR A 216 -12.40 1.47 -19.63
N VAL A 217 -11.35 1.61 -18.82
CA VAL A 217 -10.88 2.90 -18.30
C VAL A 217 -10.28 3.73 -19.44
N LYS A 218 -10.88 4.89 -19.72
CA LYS A 218 -10.54 5.81 -20.82
C LYS A 218 -10.69 7.27 -20.38
N GLY A 219 -10.16 8.20 -21.18
CA GLY A 219 -10.38 9.64 -21.04
C GLY A 219 -9.98 10.16 -19.65
N GLU A 220 -10.88 10.90 -19.00
CA GLU A 220 -10.65 11.49 -17.68
C GLU A 220 -10.42 10.44 -16.57
N LYS A 221 -11.08 9.27 -16.64
CA LYS A 221 -10.82 8.19 -15.66
C LYS A 221 -9.39 7.65 -15.79
N LEU A 222 -8.88 7.55 -17.03
CA LEU A 222 -7.51 7.13 -17.28
C LEU A 222 -6.50 8.16 -16.77
N LYS A 223 -6.72 9.45 -17.07
CA LYS A 223 -5.88 10.53 -16.54
C LYS A 223 -5.88 10.56 -15.01
N ALA A 224 -7.04 10.35 -14.38
CA ALA A 224 -7.15 10.24 -12.94
C ALA A 224 -6.32 9.07 -12.39
N LEU A 225 -6.39 7.88 -13.01
CA LEU A 225 -5.58 6.72 -12.62
C LEU A 225 -4.07 7.00 -12.75
N GLN A 226 -3.66 7.55 -13.90
CA GLN A 226 -2.26 7.95 -14.14
C GLN A 226 -1.79 8.97 -13.11
N SER A 227 -2.64 9.96 -12.78
CA SER A 227 -2.37 10.95 -11.75
C SER A 227 -2.35 10.37 -10.34
N LEU A 228 -3.14 9.34 -10.03
CA LEU A 228 -3.12 8.69 -8.71
C LEU A 228 -1.85 7.87 -8.50
N LEU A 229 -1.39 7.18 -9.55
CA LEU A 229 -0.18 6.35 -9.52
C LEU A 229 1.11 7.13 -9.78
N HIS A 230 1.01 8.43 -10.12
CA HIS A 230 2.13 9.22 -10.65
C HIS A 230 2.82 8.51 -11.84
N TRP A 231 2.04 7.78 -12.64
CA TRP A 231 2.54 6.90 -13.69
C TRP A 231 1.86 7.20 -15.01
N ASN A 232 2.66 7.54 -16.01
CA ASN A 232 2.21 7.72 -17.38
C ASN A 232 3.14 6.92 -18.31
N PRO A 233 2.65 5.92 -19.06
CA PRO A 233 3.45 5.11 -19.98
C PRO A 233 4.23 5.91 -21.03
N ASP A 234 3.70 7.09 -21.42
CA ASP A 234 4.33 7.97 -22.41
C ASP A 234 5.47 8.80 -21.79
N ASN A 235 5.56 8.87 -20.46
CA ASN A 235 6.65 9.52 -19.77
C ASN A 235 7.88 8.60 -19.70
N GLN A 236 8.93 8.93 -20.46
CA GLN A 236 10.19 8.17 -20.46
C GLN A 236 10.99 8.26 -19.15
N ARG A 237 10.66 9.22 -18.27
CA ARG A 237 11.32 9.39 -16.96
C ARG A 237 10.61 8.67 -15.81
N ARG A 238 9.51 7.96 -16.09
CA ARG A 238 8.83 7.13 -15.08
C ARG A 238 9.80 6.07 -14.57
N LYS A 239 9.77 5.82 -13.26
CA LYS A 239 10.68 4.88 -12.61
C LYS A 239 10.02 4.26 -11.39
N LEU A 240 10.44 3.04 -11.05
CA LEU A 240 10.09 2.41 -9.79
C LEU A 240 11.14 2.75 -8.72
N PRO A 241 10.77 2.72 -7.43
CA PRO A 241 9.40 2.60 -6.90
C PRO A 241 8.58 3.89 -7.15
N LEU A 242 7.24 3.81 -7.08
CA LEU A 242 6.32 4.93 -7.33
C LEU A 242 6.41 6.05 -6.27
N PRO A 243 6.64 5.75 -4.97
CA PRO A 243 7.01 6.78 -4.01
C PRO A 243 8.31 7.47 -4.44
N LEU A 244 8.18 8.73 -4.85
CA LEU A 244 9.32 9.61 -5.07
C LEU A 244 9.25 10.76 -4.06
N PRO A 245 10.28 10.97 -3.22
CA PRO A 245 10.43 12.20 -2.44
C PRO A 245 10.78 13.36 -3.38
N GLY A 246 10.31 14.58 -3.11
CA GLY A 246 10.80 15.75 -3.85
C GLY A 246 10.39 17.14 -3.37
N GLU A 247 9.09 17.42 -3.20
CA GLU A 247 8.66 18.80 -2.88
C GLU A 247 8.47 19.06 -1.39
N TYR A 248 8.13 18.02 -0.63
CA TYR A 248 8.08 18.07 0.82
C TYR A 248 9.43 17.60 1.35
N GLY A 249 10.40 18.52 1.46
CA GLY A 249 11.63 18.23 2.21
C GLY A 249 11.26 17.55 3.53
N LEU A 250 12.00 16.51 3.93
CA LEU A 250 11.79 15.89 5.24
C LEU A 250 11.74 17.03 6.27
N PRO A 251 10.63 17.26 6.98
CA PRO A 251 10.61 18.29 7.99
C PRO A 251 11.76 17.99 8.93
N SER A 252 12.74 18.89 9.02
CA SER A 252 13.87 18.73 9.92
C SER A 252 13.35 18.96 11.33
N VAL A 253 12.70 17.96 11.91
CA VAL A 253 12.25 18.03 13.30
C VAL A 253 13.52 18.10 14.14
N SER A 254 13.70 19.23 14.84
CA SER A 254 14.88 19.45 15.67
C SER A 254 15.06 18.30 16.66
N ILE A 255 16.31 17.94 16.98
CA ILE A 255 16.60 16.90 17.98
C ILE A 255 15.88 17.21 19.30
N SER A 256 15.86 18.49 19.68
CA SER A 256 15.15 19.00 20.86
C SER A 256 13.65 18.70 20.83
N ARG A 257 12.99 18.92 19.70
CA ARG A 257 11.56 18.63 19.54
C ARG A 257 11.28 17.14 19.59
N ARG A 258 12.09 16.31 18.94
CA ARG A 258 11.96 14.84 19.02
C ARG A 258 12.07 14.34 20.45
N ALA A 259 13.04 14.85 21.22
CA ALA A 259 13.18 14.53 22.63
C ALA A 259 11.95 14.96 23.45
N LEU A 260 11.42 16.17 23.21
CA LEU A 260 10.22 16.68 23.88
C LEU A 260 8.98 15.84 23.57
N VAL A 261 8.77 15.48 22.30
CA VAL A 261 7.65 14.63 21.87
C VAL A 261 7.76 13.25 22.53
N LYS A 262 8.96 12.65 22.56
CA LYS A 262 9.17 11.37 23.24
C LYS A 262 8.89 11.43 24.74
N ASP A 263 9.33 12.50 25.41
CA ASP A 263 9.04 12.71 26.84
C ASP A 263 7.52 12.87 27.09
N ALA A 264 6.85 13.64 26.23
CA ALA A 264 5.39 13.81 26.26
C ALA A 264 4.64 12.49 26.08
N LEU A 265 5.01 11.67 25.08
CA LEU A 265 4.38 10.38 24.83
C LEU A 265 4.54 9.40 26.00
N ASN A 266 5.65 9.48 26.72
CA ASN A 266 5.94 8.58 27.85
C ASN A 266 5.27 9.03 29.15
N ARG A 267 5.00 10.32 29.34
CA ARG A 267 4.58 10.89 30.63
C ARG A 267 3.16 11.39 30.67
N LEU A 268 2.60 11.77 29.52
CA LEU A 268 1.25 12.31 29.42
C LEU A 268 0.26 11.17 29.14
N THR A 269 -0.81 11.12 29.92
CA THR A 269 -1.97 10.30 29.60
C THR A 269 -2.76 10.99 28.49
N LEU A 270 -2.40 10.68 27.24
CA LEU A 270 -3.09 11.18 26.05
C LEU A 270 -4.12 10.17 25.56
N GLU A 271 -5.24 10.68 25.07
CA GLU A 271 -6.19 9.91 24.26
C GLU A 271 -5.48 9.30 23.04
N PRO A 272 -5.91 8.12 22.55
CA PRO A 272 -5.21 7.42 21.48
C PRO A 272 -5.03 8.23 20.18
N GLN A 273 -6.03 9.06 19.83
CA GLN A 273 -5.94 9.94 18.66
C GLN A 273 -4.90 11.05 18.86
N ASP A 274 -4.93 11.74 19.99
CA ASP A 274 -3.97 12.81 20.30
C ASP A 274 -2.54 12.26 20.38
N ARG A 275 -2.39 11.06 20.96
CA ARG A 275 -1.11 10.34 20.96
C ARG A 275 -0.63 10.06 19.55
N THR A 276 -1.52 9.56 18.68
CA THR A 276 -1.21 9.31 17.26
C THR A 276 -0.82 10.59 16.54
N ARG A 277 -1.58 11.68 16.70
CA ARG A 277 -1.30 12.97 16.08
C ARG A 277 0.04 13.53 16.54
N LEU A 278 0.32 13.50 17.84
CA LEU A 278 1.59 13.93 18.41
C LEU A 278 2.76 13.10 17.88
N ALA A 279 2.67 11.77 17.93
CA ALA A 279 3.72 10.86 17.45
C ALA A 279 3.93 10.96 15.93
N SER A 280 2.89 11.35 15.17
CA SER A 280 2.94 11.35 13.71
C SER A 280 3.90 12.37 13.13
N GLY A 281 4.16 13.47 13.84
CA GLY A 281 4.88 14.64 13.35
C GLY A 281 4.14 15.45 12.27
N LEU A 282 2.89 15.13 11.95
CA LEU A 282 2.09 15.85 10.95
C LEU A 282 1.26 16.99 11.55
N TYR A 283 0.99 16.95 12.86
CA TYR A 283 0.11 17.88 13.56
C TYR A 283 0.88 18.80 14.51
N GLU A 284 2.06 19.26 14.07
CA GLU A 284 2.94 20.06 14.93
C GLU A 284 2.29 21.34 15.45
N HIS A 285 1.39 21.93 14.65
CA HIS A 285 0.61 23.11 14.99
C HIS A 285 -0.44 22.85 16.10
N GLU A 286 -0.92 21.62 16.27
CA GLU A 286 -1.85 21.26 17.37
C GLU A 286 -1.09 21.09 18.71
N PHE A 287 0.21 20.79 18.63
CA PHE A 287 1.13 20.54 19.74
C PHE A 287 2.43 21.35 19.59
N PRO A 288 2.37 22.68 19.72
CA PRO A 288 3.56 23.52 19.76
C PRO A 288 4.41 23.21 20.99
N ASP A 289 5.72 23.49 20.91
CA ASP A 289 6.69 23.14 21.96
C ASP A 289 6.30 23.74 23.33
N GLU A 290 5.81 24.98 23.34
CA GLU A 290 5.38 25.68 24.56
C GLU A 290 4.23 24.93 25.25
N LYS A 291 3.20 24.56 24.48
CA LYS A 291 2.04 23.81 24.98
C LYS A 291 2.45 22.45 25.53
N LEU A 292 3.35 21.73 24.85
CA LEU A 292 3.86 20.44 25.33
C LEU A 292 4.62 20.59 26.65
N ARG A 293 5.46 21.62 26.77
CA ARG A 293 6.18 21.92 28.03
C ARG A 293 5.22 22.26 29.16
N GLU A 294 4.18 23.04 28.90
CA GLU A 294 3.15 23.37 29.89
C GLU A 294 2.39 22.12 30.36
N MET A 295 1.99 21.25 29.42
CA MET A 295 1.33 19.97 29.73
C MET A 295 2.21 19.08 30.61
N LEU A 296 3.50 18.94 30.25
CA LEU A 296 4.48 18.19 31.03
C LEU A 296 4.71 18.79 32.43
N ALA A 297 4.83 20.11 32.54
CA ALA A 297 4.97 20.79 33.82
C ALA A 297 3.74 20.59 34.71
N LYS A 298 2.53 20.64 34.13
CA LYS A 298 1.28 20.37 34.84
C LYS A 298 1.23 18.91 35.34
N ALA A 299 1.56 17.94 34.49
CA ALA A 299 1.60 16.53 34.86
C ALA A 299 2.57 16.27 36.03
N ASN A 300 3.73 16.94 36.05
CA ASN A 300 4.66 16.87 37.18
C ASN A 300 4.06 17.43 38.46
N ARG A 301 3.47 18.62 38.43
CA ARG A 301 2.84 19.22 39.62
C ARG A 301 1.73 18.33 40.19
N SER A 302 0.91 17.71 39.33
CA SER A 302 -0.13 16.78 39.78
C SER A 302 0.44 15.50 40.41
N ARG A 303 1.60 15.01 39.94
CA ARG A 303 2.26 13.81 40.49
C ARG A 303 2.88 14.06 41.87
N TRP A 304 3.35 15.27 42.15
CA TRP A 304 3.96 15.63 43.44
C TRP A 304 2.99 16.32 44.41
N GLY A 305 1.91 16.95 43.93
CA GLY A 305 0.93 17.67 44.75
C GLY A 305 -0.09 16.78 45.47
N GLY A 306 -0.23 15.51 45.10
CA GLY A 306 -1.13 14.56 45.76
C GLY A 306 -0.57 13.89 47.03
N GLY A 307 0.70 14.14 47.37
CA GLY A 307 1.41 13.48 48.49
C GLY A 307 1.47 14.27 49.80
N CYS A 308 0.91 15.49 49.87
CA CYS A 308 0.95 16.34 51.06
C CYS A 308 -0.45 16.65 51.63
N ALA A 309 -1.32 15.64 51.69
CA ALA A 309 -2.50 15.67 52.56
C ALA A 309 -2.41 14.47 53.52
N VAL A 310 -1.47 14.58 54.48
CA VAL A 310 -1.55 13.85 55.73
C VAL A 310 -2.08 14.85 56.76
N SER A 311 -3.33 14.66 57.14
CA SER A 311 -3.93 15.23 58.35
C SER A 311 -4.59 14.09 59.09
#